data_AF-A0A0D4CN68-F1
#
_entry.id   AF-A0A0D4CN68-F1
#
_cell.length_a   1.000
_cell.length_b   1.000
_cell.length_c   1.000
_cell.angle_alpha   90.00
_cell.angle_beta   90.00
_cell.angle_gamma   90.00
#
_symmetry.space_group_name_H-M   'P 1'
#
loop_
_entity.id
_entity.type
_entity.pdbx_description
1 polymer ?
#
loop_
_entity_poly.entity_id
_entity_poly.type
_entity_poly.pdbx_seq_one_letter_code
_entity_poly.pdbx_strand_id
1 'polypeptide(L)'
;MFVNKQVAHAEQTYTIGVVDTFAPFEIQNKQGTYTGKNPGIEPEMIRMIAKHEHFKYRYKIMSFNAILQAMQSGQIDAGMGGMSVTDERKATIDFSTSYYKDGIVMAVGKNSKITKMSQLKGKTVDVKSGAAGALYAESIKDKYGFKIKYFTTSNAMWNDVKSGNGAATFDDGPVLQYGIRNGMPLKIVTKQINATPIAIGFKKGQNKELQAKINDGIKWMQKTGRMQKLIDKYTKGSGTKTESSKDRTIFGLIKNNRKALLTGLWETIELTIIGSLCALAFGLVLGVMGIAEGKFWKGLSSTIIYIFRGIPMMVLAFFIYIGLPNLTGQKIPLFTAGVLTLMLDEGAYVGAIVRGGFEAVDVGQWEAARSLGLPYSKALVKVIAPQGLKIMVPSLVNQLIITLKDTSILSAIGVMELTQTGTVIIARNMEGFKMWLIIAVMYMIIITLLTWLSNYVQKRMEA
;
A
#
# COMPACT_ATOMS: atom_id res chain seq x y z
N MET A 1 -6.80 -54.34 16.73
CA MET A 1 -6.63 -53.11 17.53
C MET A 1 -5.94 -52.08 16.64
N PHE A 2 -6.71 -51.31 15.86
CA PHE A 2 -6.16 -50.29 14.97
C PHE A 2 -6.07 -48.97 15.74
N VAL A 3 -4.85 -48.59 16.14
CA VAL A 3 -4.59 -47.31 16.78
C VAL A 3 -4.70 -46.22 15.71
N ASN A 4 -5.73 -45.39 15.87
CA ASN A 4 -6.00 -44.22 15.05
C ASN A 4 -4.86 -43.21 15.26
N LYS A 5 -3.96 -43.06 14.27
CA LYS A 5 -2.98 -41.97 14.26
C LYS A 5 -3.75 -40.67 14.09
N GLN A 6 -3.91 -39.91 15.18
CA GLN A 6 -4.29 -38.51 15.11
C GLN A 6 -3.31 -37.81 14.16
N VAL A 7 -3.83 -37.36 13.03
CA VAL A 7 -3.14 -36.44 12.13
C VAL A 7 -2.90 -35.18 12.94
N ALA A 8 -1.65 -34.93 13.32
CA ALA A 8 -1.25 -33.67 13.92
C ALA A 8 -1.60 -32.56 12.92
N HIS A 9 -2.71 -31.84 13.16
CA HIS A 9 -3.03 -30.63 12.42
C HIS A 9 -1.82 -29.70 12.50
N ALA A 10 -1.24 -29.36 11.36
CA ALA A 10 -0.20 -28.33 11.30
C ALA A 10 -0.74 -27.07 11.98
N GLU A 11 -0.04 -26.56 12.99
CA GLU A 11 -0.47 -25.37 13.74
C GLU A 11 -0.80 -24.22 12.76
N GLN A 12 -2.08 -23.85 12.70
CA GLN A 12 -2.57 -22.81 11.83
C GLN A 12 -1.84 -21.49 12.14
N THR A 13 -1.22 -20.91 11.10
CA THR A 13 -0.55 -19.60 11.22
C THR A 13 -1.46 -18.51 10.72
N TYR A 14 -1.97 -17.69 11.64
CA TYR A 14 -2.88 -16.59 11.33
C TYR A 14 -2.16 -15.40 10.70
N THR A 15 -2.80 -14.74 9.73
CA THR A 15 -2.31 -13.52 9.08
C THR A 15 -2.98 -12.31 9.71
N ILE A 16 -2.21 -11.49 10.43
CA ILE A 16 -2.72 -10.28 11.08
C ILE A 16 -2.29 -9.07 10.25
N GLY A 17 -3.26 -8.36 9.69
CA GLY A 17 -3.03 -7.08 9.02
C GLY A 17 -2.69 -6.00 10.05
N VAL A 18 -1.63 -5.24 9.81
CA VAL A 18 -1.13 -4.22 10.74
C VAL A 18 -0.76 -2.96 9.99
N VAL A 19 -1.11 -1.80 10.55
CA VAL A 19 -0.78 -0.49 9.97
C VAL A 19 0.71 -0.25 10.01
N ASP A 20 1.27 0.25 8.91
CA ASP A 20 2.69 0.58 8.75
C ASP A 20 3.33 1.27 9.96
N THR A 21 2.75 2.37 10.44
CA THR A 21 3.12 2.98 11.70
C THR A 21 1.99 3.86 12.21
N PHE A 22 1.64 3.62 13.46
CA PHE A 22 0.69 4.44 14.21
C PHE A 22 1.14 4.45 15.67
N ALA A 23 2.31 5.06 15.86
CA ALA A 23 2.93 5.19 17.16
C ALA A 23 2.00 5.97 18.11
N PRO A 24 1.82 5.50 19.37
CA PRO A 24 2.62 4.47 20.04
C PRO A 24 2.10 3.02 19.89
N PHE A 25 1.01 2.80 19.18
CA PHE A 25 0.39 1.48 19.09
C PHE A 25 1.18 0.52 18.19
N GLU A 26 1.65 1.00 17.04
CA GLU A 26 2.50 0.24 16.12
C GLU A 26 3.75 1.05 15.79
N ILE A 27 4.92 0.53 16.16
CA ILE A 27 6.22 1.17 15.93
C ILE A 27 7.11 0.15 15.23
N GLN A 28 7.46 0.40 13.97
CA GLN A 28 8.41 -0.47 13.30
C GLN A 28 9.85 -0.15 13.71
N ASN A 29 10.68 -1.19 13.69
CA ASN A 29 12.13 -1.03 13.75
C ASN A 29 12.69 -0.43 12.44
N LYS A 30 14.00 -0.16 12.41
CA LYS A 30 14.69 0.39 11.22
C LYS A 30 14.57 -0.51 9.98
N GLN A 31 14.30 -1.79 10.15
CA GLN A 31 14.11 -2.77 9.08
C GLN A 31 12.68 -2.82 8.54
N GLY A 32 11.76 -2.00 9.06
CA GLY A 32 10.39 -1.98 8.58
C GLY A 32 9.50 -3.10 9.15
N THR A 33 9.91 -3.72 10.25
CA THR A 33 9.15 -4.83 10.87
C THR A 33 8.81 -4.52 12.33
N TYR A 34 7.86 -5.26 12.90
CA TYR A 34 7.47 -5.15 14.32
C TYR A 34 8.28 -6.10 15.22
N THR A 35 9.47 -6.51 14.79
CA THR A 35 10.38 -7.35 15.57
C THR A 35 11.36 -6.49 16.38
N GLY A 36 11.92 -7.05 17.44
CA GLY A 36 12.92 -6.37 18.27
C GLY A 36 12.36 -5.61 19.48
N LYS A 37 13.13 -4.61 19.93
CA LYS A 37 12.85 -3.83 21.15
C LYS A 37 11.88 -2.69 20.83
N ASN A 38 10.78 -2.66 21.56
CA ASN A 38 9.73 -1.64 21.54
C ASN A 38 8.91 -1.51 20.24
N PRO A 39 8.26 -2.57 19.74
CA PRO A 39 7.48 -2.54 18.49
C PRO A 39 6.10 -1.85 18.60
N GLY A 40 5.77 -1.24 19.73
CA GLY A 40 4.47 -0.63 20.00
C GLY A 40 3.57 -1.50 20.90
N ILE A 41 2.43 -0.94 21.29
CA ILE A 41 1.42 -1.58 22.15
C ILE A 41 0.84 -2.84 21.49
N GLU A 42 0.27 -2.74 20.28
CA GLU A 42 -0.42 -3.88 19.66
C GLU A 42 0.54 -5.04 19.34
N PRO A 43 1.73 -4.83 18.74
CA PRO A 43 2.62 -5.95 18.45
C PRO A 43 3.22 -6.63 19.68
N GLU A 44 3.46 -5.90 20.79
CA GLU A 44 3.86 -6.52 22.06
C GLU A 44 2.70 -7.27 22.71
N MET A 45 1.48 -6.72 22.66
CA MET A 45 0.27 -7.37 23.14
C MET A 45 0.04 -8.70 22.42
N ILE A 46 -0.01 -8.70 21.08
CA ILE A 46 -0.19 -9.91 20.29
C ILE A 46 0.92 -10.93 20.54
N ARG A 47 2.18 -10.50 20.69
CA ARG A 47 3.28 -11.42 21.03
C ARG A 47 3.09 -12.10 22.38
N MET A 48 2.63 -11.37 23.39
CA MET A 48 2.36 -11.93 24.72
C MET A 48 1.15 -12.88 24.69
N ILE A 49 0.07 -12.47 24.02
CA ILE A 49 -1.15 -13.26 23.87
C ILE A 49 -0.86 -14.54 23.08
N ALA A 50 -0.18 -14.47 21.94
CA ALA A 50 0.14 -15.64 21.12
C ALA A 50 0.97 -16.69 21.87
N LYS A 51 1.89 -16.23 22.74
CA LYS A 51 2.67 -17.11 23.61
C LYS A 51 1.81 -17.77 24.70
N HIS A 52 0.82 -17.04 25.23
CA HIS A 52 -0.08 -17.54 26.27
C HIS A 52 -1.14 -18.50 25.72
N GLU A 53 -1.68 -18.19 24.54
CA GLU A 53 -2.82 -18.87 23.90
C GLU A 53 -2.40 -19.89 22.83
N HIS A 54 -1.08 -20.09 22.69
CA HIS A 54 -0.43 -21.07 21.83
C HIS A 54 -0.91 -21.00 20.37
N PHE A 55 -0.78 -19.82 19.73
CA PHE A 55 -1.03 -19.69 18.30
C PHE A 55 0.13 -19.04 17.55
N LYS A 56 0.29 -19.43 16.28
CA LYS A 56 1.26 -18.83 15.37
C LYS A 56 0.59 -17.72 14.57
N TYR A 57 1.36 -16.67 14.28
CA TYR A 57 0.90 -15.58 13.45
C TYR A 57 2.03 -15.01 12.61
N ARG A 58 1.66 -14.30 11.55
CA ARG A 58 2.53 -13.45 10.73
C ARG A 58 1.86 -12.11 10.50
N TYR A 59 2.66 -11.05 10.46
CA TYR A 59 2.16 -9.72 10.12
C TYR A 59 2.10 -9.52 8.60
N LYS A 60 1.06 -8.83 8.15
CA LYS A 60 0.97 -8.28 6.81
C LYS A 60 0.81 -6.76 6.93
N ILE A 61 1.85 -6.04 6.56
CA ILE A 61 1.91 -4.58 6.71
C ILE A 61 1.14 -3.94 5.57
N MET A 62 0.22 -3.02 5.88
CA MET A 62 -0.58 -2.32 4.86
C MET A 62 -1.19 -1.03 5.43
N SER A 63 -1.78 -0.17 4.60
CA SER A 63 -2.49 1.02 5.09
C SER A 63 -3.75 0.64 5.89
N PHE A 64 -4.24 1.52 6.77
CA PHE A 64 -5.45 1.24 7.55
C PHE A 64 -6.67 0.90 6.67
N ASN A 65 -6.84 1.62 5.55
CA ASN A 65 -7.90 1.33 4.59
C ASN A 65 -7.71 -0.03 3.92
N ALA A 66 -6.47 -0.39 3.56
CA ALA A 66 -6.17 -1.72 3.03
C ALA A 66 -6.45 -2.82 4.06
N ILE A 67 -6.26 -2.59 5.37
CA ILE A 67 -6.66 -3.55 6.42
C ILE A 67 -8.16 -3.77 6.39
N LEU A 68 -8.96 -2.69 6.39
CA LEU A 68 -10.42 -2.81 6.39
C LEU A 68 -10.90 -3.63 5.18
N GLN A 69 -10.37 -3.33 3.99
CA GLN A 69 -10.75 -4.02 2.76
C GLN A 69 -10.23 -5.46 2.71
N ALA A 70 -8.97 -5.70 3.08
CA ALA A 70 -8.36 -7.04 3.12
C ALA A 70 -9.05 -7.95 4.15
N MET A 71 -9.50 -7.38 5.27
CA MET A 71 -10.28 -8.11 6.28
C MET A 71 -11.65 -8.47 5.72
N GLN A 72 -12.37 -7.51 5.12
CA GLN A 72 -13.66 -7.78 4.47
C GLN A 72 -13.55 -8.87 3.40
N SER A 73 -12.45 -8.89 2.64
CA SER A 73 -12.19 -9.92 1.63
C SER A 73 -11.58 -11.23 2.13
N GLY A 74 -11.33 -11.34 3.44
CA GLY A 74 -10.73 -12.53 4.04
C GLY A 74 -9.26 -12.74 3.68
N GLN A 75 -8.58 -11.76 3.06
CA GLN A 75 -7.13 -11.82 2.83
C GLN A 75 -6.31 -11.89 4.12
N ILE A 76 -6.84 -11.34 5.21
CA ILE A 76 -6.26 -11.39 6.56
C ILE A 76 -7.29 -11.97 7.54
N ASP A 77 -6.78 -12.56 8.62
CA ASP A 77 -7.62 -13.24 9.62
C ASP A 77 -8.05 -12.29 10.74
N ALA A 78 -7.22 -11.27 11.02
CA ALA A 78 -7.53 -10.17 11.91
C ALA A 78 -6.85 -8.88 11.42
N GLY A 79 -7.39 -7.72 11.79
CA GLY A 79 -6.86 -6.40 11.48
C GLY A 79 -6.60 -5.59 12.75
N MET A 80 -5.41 -5.00 12.83
CA MET A 80 -4.95 -4.21 13.98
C MET A 80 -4.30 -2.90 13.50
N GLY A 81 -4.40 -1.84 14.29
CA GLY A 81 -3.91 -0.51 13.94
C GLY A 81 -4.68 0.60 14.62
N GLY A 82 -4.90 0.44 15.94
CA GLY A 82 -5.68 1.41 16.70
C GLY A 82 -7.15 1.48 16.29
N MET A 83 -7.75 0.36 15.87
CA MET A 83 -9.11 0.37 15.30
C MET A 83 -10.18 0.70 16.35
N SER A 84 -10.74 1.90 16.24
CA SER A 84 -11.88 2.32 17.07
C SER A 84 -13.14 1.51 16.76
N VAL A 85 -13.84 1.09 17.81
CA VAL A 85 -15.11 0.37 17.74
C VAL A 85 -16.24 1.37 17.52
N THR A 86 -16.72 1.46 16.28
CA THR A 86 -17.87 2.30 15.90
C THR A 86 -19.06 1.44 15.49
N ASP A 87 -20.27 1.96 15.61
CA ASP A 87 -21.49 1.22 15.23
C ASP A 87 -21.53 0.92 13.73
N GLU A 88 -21.04 1.84 12.90
CA GLU A 88 -20.82 1.62 11.47
C GLU A 88 -19.92 0.40 11.21
N ARG A 89 -18.78 0.29 11.91
CA ARG A 89 -17.87 -0.84 11.73
C ARG A 89 -18.49 -2.16 12.20
N LYS A 90 -19.25 -2.17 13.30
CA LYS A 90 -19.95 -3.37 13.80
C LYS A 90 -20.93 -3.96 12.79
N ALA A 91 -21.39 -3.18 11.80
CA ALA A 91 -22.22 -3.69 10.72
C ALA A 91 -21.49 -4.78 9.91
N THR A 92 -20.17 -4.65 9.71
CA THR A 92 -19.37 -5.52 8.82
C THR A 92 -18.15 -6.17 9.49
N ILE A 93 -17.83 -5.79 10.73
CA ILE A 93 -16.63 -6.19 11.47
C ILE A 93 -17.03 -6.72 12.85
N ASP A 94 -16.51 -7.89 13.22
CA ASP A 94 -16.53 -8.35 14.60
C ASP A 94 -15.29 -7.84 15.33
N PHE A 95 -15.40 -7.52 16.61
CA PHE A 95 -14.31 -6.96 17.40
C PHE A 95 -13.88 -7.86 18.55
N SER A 96 -12.61 -7.79 18.93
CA SER A 96 -12.14 -8.34 20.22
C SER A 96 -12.75 -7.56 21.39
N THR A 97 -12.53 -8.06 22.61
CA THR A 97 -12.62 -7.22 23.80
C THR A 97 -11.67 -6.05 23.66
N SER A 98 -12.10 -4.89 24.15
CA SER A 98 -11.30 -3.67 24.03
C SER A 98 -10.10 -3.73 24.96
N TYR A 99 -8.93 -3.37 24.42
CA TYR A 99 -7.66 -3.34 25.16
C TYR A 99 -7.25 -1.91 25.56
N TYR A 100 -7.84 -0.88 24.95
CA TYR A 100 -7.55 0.54 25.20
C TYR A 100 -8.78 1.40 24.92
N LYS A 101 -8.91 2.55 25.58
CA LYS A 101 -9.91 3.58 25.23
C LYS A 101 -9.17 4.79 24.72
N ASP A 102 -9.39 5.14 23.46
CA ASP A 102 -8.77 6.30 22.83
C ASP A 102 -9.79 7.41 22.62
N GLY A 103 -9.37 8.65 22.84
CA GLY A 103 -10.18 9.84 22.59
C GLY A 103 -9.55 10.71 21.52
N ILE A 104 -10.41 11.29 20.70
CA ILE A 104 -10.05 12.23 19.64
C ILE A 104 -9.68 13.56 20.29
N VAL A 105 -8.65 14.22 19.77
CA VAL A 105 -8.29 15.58 20.18
C VAL A 105 -8.28 16.51 18.99
N MET A 106 -8.58 17.79 19.23
CA MET A 106 -8.32 18.85 18.26
C MET A 106 -6.91 19.37 18.43
N ALA A 107 -6.17 19.46 17.34
CA ALA A 107 -4.89 20.12 17.28
C ALA A 107 -4.86 21.21 16.23
N VAL A 108 -4.02 22.21 16.48
CA VAL A 108 -3.81 23.36 15.60
C VAL A 108 -2.32 23.61 15.45
N GLY A 109 -1.92 24.42 14.46
CA GLY A 109 -0.54 24.89 14.34
C GLY A 109 -0.03 25.48 15.66
N LYS A 110 1.24 25.24 16.02
CA LYS A 110 1.84 25.71 17.29
C LYS A 110 1.58 27.20 17.54
N ASN A 111 1.67 28.01 16.49
CA ASN A 111 1.49 29.47 16.52
C ASN A 111 0.04 29.92 16.25
N SER A 112 -0.90 28.99 16.05
CA SER A 112 -2.30 29.31 15.82
C SER A 112 -2.94 29.99 17.04
N LYS A 113 -3.84 30.93 16.79
CA LYS A 113 -4.67 31.59 17.83
C LYS A 113 -5.95 30.83 18.15
N ILE A 114 -6.22 29.73 17.45
CA ILE A 114 -7.41 28.90 17.67
C ILE A 114 -7.23 28.12 18.98
N THR A 115 -8.23 28.20 19.86
CA THR A 115 -8.26 27.52 21.16
C THR A 115 -9.58 26.79 21.42
N LYS A 116 -10.63 27.03 20.62
CA LYS A 116 -11.96 26.43 20.79
C LYS A 116 -12.68 26.16 19.47
N MET A 117 -13.60 25.19 19.47
CA MET A 117 -14.35 24.73 18.29
C MET A 117 -15.11 25.86 17.57
N SER A 118 -15.63 26.84 18.31
CA SER A 118 -16.40 27.96 17.74
C SER A 118 -15.59 28.82 16.77
N GLN A 119 -14.25 28.75 16.82
CA GLN A 119 -13.36 29.49 15.93
C GLN A 119 -13.10 28.77 14.60
N LEU A 120 -13.67 27.57 14.40
CA LEU A 120 -13.56 26.83 13.14
C LEU A 120 -14.55 27.31 12.07
N LYS A 121 -15.49 28.21 12.41
CA LYS A 121 -16.50 28.71 11.46
C LYS A 121 -15.84 29.30 10.20
N GLY A 122 -16.23 28.77 9.04
CA GLY A 122 -15.70 29.14 7.73
C GLY A 122 -14.28 28.65 7.43
N LYS A 123 -13.65 27.89 8.35
CA LYS A 123 -12.30 27.35 8.19
C LYS A 123 -12.33 25.94 7.59
N THR A 124 -11.16 25.49 7.15
CA THR A 124 -10.93 24.11 6.72
C THR A 124 -10.32 23.31 7.86
N VAL A 125 -10.85 22.12 8.12
CA VAL A 125 -10.38 21.15 9.09
C VAL A 125 -9.86 19.92 8.35
N ASP A 126 -8.65 19.52 8.68
CA ASP A 126 -7.98 18.41 8.02
C ASP A 126 -8.21 17.11 8.79
N VAL A 127 -8.64 16.07 8.09
CA VAL A 127 -8.92 14.75 8.68
C VAL A 127 -8.34 13.61 7.84
N LYS A 128 -8.03 12.51 8.51
CA LYS A 128 -7.56 11.29 7.85
C LYS A 128 -8.77 10.45 7.42
N SER A 129 -8.88 10.18 6.12
CA SER A 129 -9.99 9.41 5.54
C SER A 129 -10.10 8.03 6.20
N GLY A 130 -11.32 7.65 6.60
CA GLY A 130 -11.62 6.38 7.26
C GLY A 130 -11.28 6.31 8.76
N ALA A 131 -10.71 7.35 9.36
CA ALA A 131 -10.34 7.39 10.78
C ALA A 131 -11.46 7.96 11.68
N ALA A 132 -11.40 7.67 12.98
CA ALA A 132 -12.39 8.17 13.95
C ALA A 132 -12.44 9.71 14.00
N GLY A 133 -11.29 10.38 13.83
CA GLY A 133 -11.20 11.83 13.70
C GLY A 133 -12.04 12.39 12.55
N ALA A 134 -12.09 11.70 11.40
CA ALA A 134 -12.93 12.09 10.27
C ALA A 134 -14.42 11.92 10.56
N LEU A 135 -14.81 10.77 11.12
CA LEU A 135 -16.21 10.51 11.51
C LEU A 135 -16.70 11.54 12.53
N TYR A 136 -15.86 11.88 13.52
CA TYR A 136 -16.18 12.91 14.49
C TYR A 136 -16.31 14.29 13.85
N ALA A 137 -15.37 14.69 13.00
CA ALA A 137 -15.42 15.97 12.30
C ALA A 137 -16.70 16.08 11.45
N GLU A 138 -17.05 15.04 10.70
CA GLU A 138 -18.29 14.98 9.93
C GLU A 138 -19.53 15.18 10.82
N SER A 139 -19.58 14.53 11.98
CA SER A 139 -20.72 14.64 12.91
C SER A 139 -20.94 16.05 13.50
N ILE A 140 -19.92 16.92 13.48
CA ILE A 140 -19.97 18.26 14.09
C ILE A 140 -19.77 19.41 13.08
N LYS A 141 -19.50 19.10 11.80
CA LYS A 141 -19.14 20.12 10.79
C LYS A 141 -20.23 21.18 10.62
N ASP A 142 -21.49 20.76 10.60
CA ASP A 142 -22.63 21.66 10.38
C ASP A 142 -22.88 22.50 11.64
N LYS A 143 -22.68 21.91 12.82
CA LYS A 143 -22.80 22.59 14.12
C LYS A 143 -21.80 23.74 14.28
N TYR A 144 -20.57 23.57 13.77
CA TYR A 144 -19.50 24.58 13.91
C TYR A 144 -19.16 25.32 12.60
N GLY A 145 -19.83 24.97 11.50
CA GLY A 145 -19.75 25.65 10.20
C GLY A 145 -18.38 25.60 9.55
N PHE A 146 -17.65 24.49 9.63
CA PHE A 146 -16.34 24.31 8.98
C PHE A 146 -16.41 23.37 7.76
N LYS A 147 -15.41 23.45 6.88
CA LYS A 147 -15.21 22.54 5.74
C LYS A 147 -14.22 21.45 6.10
N ILE A 148 -14.36 20.27 5.50
CA ILE A 148 -13.45 19.14 5.74
C ILE A 148 -12.54 18.95 4.52
N LYS A 149 -11.25 18.73 4.78
CA LYS A 149 -10.25 18.31 3.79
C LYS A 149 -9.68 16.95 4.19
N TYR A 150 -9.72 16.01 3.26
CA TYR A 150 -9.32 14.64 3.49
C TYR A 150 -7.86 14.38 3.12
N PHE A 151 -7.17 13.63 3.98
CA PHE A 151 -5.82 13.12 3.75
C PHE A 151 -5.77 11.62 3.94
N THR A 152 -4.78 10.97 3.34
CA THR A 152 -4.55 9.52 3.48
C THR A 152 -3.57 9.20 4.61
N THR A 153 -2.76 10.18 5.06
CA THR A 153 -1.74 9.98 6.11
C THR A 153 -1.79 11.09 7.16
N SER A 154 -1.48 10.76 8.42
CA SER A 154 -1.39 11.74 9.50
C SER A 154 -0.26 12.76 9.26
N ASN A 155 0.87 12.35 8.66
CA ASN A 155 1.98 13.28 8.36
C ASN A 155 1.59 14.39 7.37
N ALA A 156 0.90 14.04 6.27
CA ALA A 156 0.46 15.03 5.29
C ALA A 156 -0.58 15.98 5.90
N MET A 157 -1.56 15.42 6.62
CA MET A 157 -2.58 16.17 7.36
C MET A 157 -1.94 17.18 8.34
N TRP A 158 -1.02 16.72 9.18
CA TRP A 158 -0.37 17.58 10.18
C TRP A 158 0.51 18.66 9.55
N ASN A 159 1.17 18.36 8.42
CA ASN A 159 1.96 19.36 7.69
C ASN A 159 1.09 20.44 7.03
N ASP A 160 -0.12 20.10 6.57
CA ASP A 160 -1.06 21.07 6.01
C ASP A 160 -1.59 22.03 7.10
N VAL A 161 -1.93 21.51 8.28
CA VAL A 161 -2.28 22.32 9.46
C VAL A 161 -1.10 23.17 9.94
N LYS A 162 0.10 22.59 10.00
CA LYS A 162 1.32 23.32 10.36
C LYS A 162 1.58 24.50 9.42
N SER A 163 1.33 24.32 8.13
CA SER A 163 1.57 25.34 7.10
C SER A 163 0.46 26.40 7.07
N GLY A 164 -0.63 26.20 7.81
CA GLY A 164 -1.76 27.12 7.89
C GLY A 164 -2.80 26.98 6.76
N ASN A 165 -2.63 25.99 5.88
CA ASN A 165 -3.62 25.66 4.85
C ASN A 165 -4.89 25.09 5.49
N GLY A 166 -4.70 24.17 6.45
CA GLY A 166 -5.74 23.71 7.37
C GLY A 166 -5.69 24.50 8.67
N ALA A 167 -6.85 24.82 9.24
CA ALA A 167 -6.93 25.56 10.50
C ALA A 167 -6.74 24.66 11.72
N ALA A 168 -7.20 23.41 11.63
CA ALA A 168 -7.14 22.42 12.71
C ALA A 168 -7.22 21.01 12.13
N THR A 169 -6.90 20.02 12.97
CA THR A 169 -7.13 18.60 12.69
C THR A 169 -7.76 17.90 13.89
N PHE A 170 -8.55 16.86 13.60
CA PHE A 170 -9.03 15.89 14.57
C PHE A 170 -8.30 14.57 14.36
N ASP A 171 -7.57 14.12 15.36
CA ASP A 171 -6.82 12.85 15.31
C ASP A 171 -6.80 12.18 16.68
N ASP A 172 -6.32 10.95 16.72
CA ASP A 172 -6.21 10.15 17.94
C ASP A 172 -5.21 10.78 18.94
N GLY A 173 -5.64 10.91 20.20
CA GLY A 173 -4.92 11.65 21.24
C GLY A 173 -3.46 11.19 21.44
N PRO A 174 -3.21 9.90 21.72
CA PRO A 174 -1.86 9.35 21.90
C PRO A 174 -0.97 9.54 20.68
N VAL A 175 -1.53 9.42 19.47
CA VAL A 175 -0.77 9.52 18.22
C VAL A 175 -0.33 10.95 17.96
N LEU A 176 -1.25 11.89 18.16
CA LEU A 176 -0.93 13.30 18.00
C LEU A 176 0.03 13.80 19.09
N GLN A 177 -0.11 13.32 20.33
CA GLN A 177 0.87 13.58 21.39
C GLN A 177 2.26 13.03 21.05
N TYR A 178 2.32 11.81 20.51
CA TYR A 178 3.57 11.21 20.05
C TYR A 178 4.22 12.04 18.95
N GLY A 179 3.44 12.47 17.95
CA GLY A 179 3.92 13.35 16.87
C GLY A 179 4.49 14.68 17.39
N ILE A 180 3.79 15.33 18.32
CA ILE A 180 4.23 16.58 18.94
C ILE A 180 5.54 16.37 19.72
N ARG A 181 5.64 15.30 20.54
CA ARG A 181 6.88 14.94 21.25
C ARG A 181 8.06 14.69 20.30
N ASN A 182 7.76 14.22 19.09
CA ASN A 182 8.75 14.00 18.02
C ASN A 182 8.98 15.22 17.12
N GLY A 183 8.50 16.41 17.51
CA GLY A 183 8.86 17.67 16.86
C GLY A 183 7.89 18.14 15.79
N MET A 184 6.71 17.52 15.64
CA MET A 184 5.63 18.09 14.84
C MET A 184 5.12 19.37 15.53
N PRO A 185 5.22 20.57 14.91
CA PRO A 185 4.89 21.85 15.54
C PRO A 185 3.37 22.11 15.56
N LEU A 186 2.64 21.24 16.26
CA LEU A 186 1.24 21.38 16.58
C LEU A 186 1.06 21.53 18.09
N LYS A 187 -0.13 21.98 18.51
CA LYS A 187 -0.57 21.97 19.90
C LYS A 187 -1.98 21.43 20.00
N ILE A 188 -2.24 20.63 21.02
CA ILE A 188 -3.57 20.14 21.38
C ILE A 188 -4.32 21.26 22.11
N VAL A 189 -5.57 21.49 21.71
CA VAL A 189 -6.41 22.59 22.24
C VAL A 189 -7.71 22.11 22.87
N THR A 190 -7.95 20.80 22.91
CA THR A 190 -9.10 20.21 23.60
C THR A 190 -8.65 19.10 24.55
N LYS A 191 -9.50 18.78 25.53
CA LYS A 191 -9.43 17.47 26.21
C LYS A 191 -9.76 16.35 25.21
N GLN A 192 -9.51 15.10 25.58
CA GLN A 192 -9.98 13.95 24.81
C GLN A 192 -11.51 13.99 24.68
N ILE A 193 -11.98 13.79 23.46
CA ILE A 193 -13.40 13.81 23.08
C ILE A 193 -13.75 12.44 22.53
N ASN A 194 -14.98 12.00 22.77
CA ASN A 194 -15.55 10.80 22.16
C ASN A 194 -14.66 9.55 22.39
N ALA A 195 -14.32 9.29 23.65
CA ALA A 195 -13.46 8.18 24.04
C ALA A 195 -14.08 6.84 23.60
N THR A 196 -13.54 6.30 22.52
CA THR A 196 -14.04 5.10 21.84
C THR A 196 -13.17 3.91 22.20
N PRO A 197 -13.76 2.74 22.51
CA PRO A 197 -12.98 1.53 22.70
C PRO A 197 -12.15 1.22 21.45
N ILE A 198 -10.89 0.86 21.63
CA ILE A 198 -10.03 0.31 20.59
C ILE A 198 -9.98 -1.22 20.75
N ALA A 199 -10.10 -1.93 19.64
CA ALA A 199 -10.12 -3.40 19.61
C ALA A 199 -9.52 -3.94 18.30
N ILE A 200 -9.19 -5.23 18.29
CA ILE A 200 -8.77 -5.94 17.08
C ILE A 200 -10.01 -6.29 16.26
N GLY A 201 -9.98 -6.01 14.97
CA GLY A 201 -11.06 -6.31 14.03
C GLY A 201 -10.94 -7.70 13.42
N PHE A 202 -12.07 -8.31 13.12
CA PHE A 202 -12.22 -9.58 12.42
C PHE A 202 -13.32 -9.44 11.36
N LYS A 203 -13.22 -10.20 10.27
CA LYS A 203 -14.34 -10.32 9.33
C LYS A 203 -15.55 -10.87 10.07
N LYS A 204 -16.70 -10.20 9.94
CA LYS A 204 -17.94 -10.59 10.64
C LYS A 204 -18.30 -12.04 10.37
N GLY A 205 -18.56 -12.78 11.44
CA GLY A 205 -18.89 -14.21 11.41
C GLY A 205 -17.71 -15.16 11.18
N GLN A 206 -16.48 -14.67 10.97
CA GLN A 206 -15.31 -15.51 10.68
C GLN A 206 -14.22 -15.41 11.76
N ASN A 207 -13.22 -16.31 11.69
CA ASN A 207 -12.05 -16.35 12.59
C ASN A 207 -12.39 -16.37 14.09
N LYS A 208 -13.49 -17.06 14.45
CA LYS A 208 -14.02 -17.12 15.82
C LYS A 208 -13.05 -17.73 16.83
N GLU A 209 -12.27 -18.72 16.42
CA GLU A 209 -11.24 -19.30 17.28
C GLU A 209 -10.15 -18.28 17.62
N LEU A 210 -9.61 -17.57 16.62
CA LEU A 210 -8.62 -16.52 16.84
C LEU A 210 -9.19 -15.38 17.69
N GLN A 211 -10.44 -14.99 17.43
CA GLN A 211 -11.15 -13.97 18.22
C GLN A 211 -11.24 -14.40 19.69
N ALA A 212 -11.62 -15.66 19.97
CA ALA A 212 -11.70 -16.18 21.34
C ALA A 212 -10.33 -16.17 22.04
N LYS A 213 -9.29 -16.70 21.39
CA LYS A 213 -7.90 -16.68 21.89
C LYS A 213 -7.44 -15.26 22.22
N ILE A 214 -7.67 -14.31 21.30
CA ILE A 214 -7.31 -12.90 21.54
C ILE A 214 -8.09 -12.31 22.72
N ASN A 215 -9.39 -12.59 22.82
CA ASN A 215 -10.21 -12.09 23.93
C ASN A 215 -9.72 -12.61 25.28
N ASP A 216 -9.38 -13.89 25.37
CA ASP A 216 -8.92 -14.53 26.61
C ASP A 216 -7.52 -14.04 26.99
N GLY A 217 -6.62 -13.88 26.03
CA GLY A 217 -5.32 -13.24 26.25
C GLY A 217 -5.43 -11.78 26.72
N ILE A 218 -6.35 -10.98 26.16
CA ILE A 218 -6.62 -9.61 26.64
C ILE A 218 -7.10 -9.63 28.10
N LYS A 219 -8.07 -10.49 28.43
CA LYS A 219 -8.56 -10.65 29.81
C LYS A 219 -7.43 -11.05 30.77
N TRP A 220 -6.58 -12.01 30.37
CA TRP A 220 -5.42 -12.42 31.15
C TRP A 220 -4.44 -11.25 31.38
N MET A 221 -4.13 -10.47 30.35
CA MET A 221 -3.25 -9.31 30.47
C MET A 221 -3.85 -8.22 31.38
N GLN A 222 -5.17 -8.02 31.32
CA GLN A 222 -5.87 -7.08 32.21
C GLN A 222 -5.84 -7.57 33.66
N LYS A 223 -6.19 -8.83 33.92
CA LYS A 223 -6.21 -9.44 35.26
C LYS A 223 -4.83 -9.43 35.93
N THR A 224 -3.76 -9.63 35.16
CA THR A 224 -2.38 -9.67 35.67
C THR A 224 -1.71 -8.29 35.75
N GLY A 225 -2.41 -7.21 35.38
CA GLY A 225 -1.85 -5.85 35.31
C GLY A 225 -0.81 -5.64 34.20
N ARG A 226 -0.57 -6.66 33.35
CA ARG A 226 0.37 -6.58 32.21
C ARG A 226 -0.09 -5.56 31.17
N MET A 227 -1.40 -5.46 30.94
CA MET A 227 -1.97 -4.50 30.01
C MET A 227 -1.63 -3.05 30.41
N GLN A 228 -1.87 -2.69 31.67
CA GLN A 228 -1.57 -1.34 32.15
C GLN A 228 -0.07 -1.03 32.08
N LYS A 229 0.79 -1.97 32.48
CA LYS A 229 2.25 -1.82 32.36
C LYS A 229 2.69 -1.59 30.92
N LEU A 230 2.10 -2.31 29.97
CA LEU A 230 2.37 -2.15 28.54
C LEU A 230 1.93 -0.76 28.05
N ILE A 231 0.71 -0.33 28.37
CA ILE A 231 0.21 1.00 28.00
C ILE A 231 1.10 2.09 28.59
N ASP A 232 1.42 2.01 29.88
CA ASP A 232 2.22 3.02 30.58
C ASP A 232 3.64 3.14 30.00
N LYS A 233 4.25 2.02 29.63
CA LYS A 233 5.56 1.97 28.95
C LYS A 233 5.62 2.89 27.73
N TYR A 234 4.52 2.98 26.98
CA TYR A 234 4.45 3.71 25.71
C TYR A 234 3.78 5.08 25.78
N THR A 235 2.89 5.29 26.75
CA THR A 235 2.10 6.54 26.86
C THR A 235 2.69 7.50 27.89
N LYS A 236 3.24 6.99 29.00
CA LYS A 236 3.79 7.77 30.13
C LYS A 236 5.32 7.86 30.13
N GLY A 237 6.01 6.85 29.58
CA GLY A 237 7.48 6.85 29.52
C GLY A 237 8.05 7.83 28.49
N SER A 238 9.19 8.46 28.81
CA SER A 238 10.06 9.19 27.88
C SER A 238 10.84 8.26 26.91
N GLY A 239 10.38 7.03 26.74
CA GLY A 239 11.21 5.87 26.37
C GLY A 239 11.34 5.53 24.90
N THR A 240 10.99 6.41 23.97
CA THR A 240 11.42 6.26 22.57
C THR A 240 12.42 7.36 22.28
N LYS A 241 13.69 6.98 22.11
CA LYS A 241 14.78 7.91 21.76
C LYS A 241 14.32 8.73 20.55
N THR A 242 14.07 10.01 20.78
CA THR A 242 13.93 11.01 19.72
C THR A 242 15.19 10.93 18.88
N GLU A 243 15.07 10.55 17.61
CA GLU A 243 16.19 10.60 16.66
C GLU A 243 16.85 11.98 16.77
N SER A 244 18.18 11.99 16.96
CA SER A 244 18.97 13.21 17.16
C SER A 244 18.83 14.14 15.95
N SER A 245 19.08 15.45 16.09
CA SER A 245 18.97 16.36 14.93
C SER A 245 19.87 15.93 13.76
N LYS A 246 21.00 15.24 14.03
CA LYS A 246 21.86 14.61 13.03
C LYS A 246 21.17 13.47 12.26
N ASP A 247 20.34 12.68 12.93
CA ASP A 247 19.59 11.55 12.35
C ASP A 247 18.47 12.02 11.39
N ARG A 248 17.99 13.26 11.56
CA ARG A 248 16.92 13.87 10.77
C ARG A 248 17.40 14.61 9.51
N THR A 249 18.71 14.66 9.26
CA THR A 249 19.27 15.20 8.01
C THR A 249 18.99 14.24 6.84
N ILE A 250 19.03 14.70 5.58
CA ILE A 250 18.85 13.82 4.41
C ILE A 250 19.84 12.64 4.47
N PHE A 251 21.11 12.93 4.74
CA PHE A 251 22.14 11.88 4.87
C PHE A 251 21.90 10.95 6.07
N GLY A 252 21.48 11.51 7.21
CA GLY A 252 21.09 10.72 8.39
C GLY A 252 19.93 9.77 8.08
N LEU A 253 18.91 10.25 7.38
CA LEU A 253 17.74 9.47 6.96
C LEU A 253 18.13 8.33 6.02
N ILE A 254 18.96 8.59 5.01
CA ILE A 254 19.48 7.56 4.11
C ILE A 254 20.27 6.52 4.91
N LYS A 255 21.22 6.95 5.75
CA LYS A 255 22.07 6.04 6.53
C LYS A 255 21.26 5.17 7.49
N ASN A 256 20.27 5.76 8.17
CA ASN A 256 19.45 5.07 9.15
C ASN A 256 18.43 4.11 8.53
N ASN A 257 17.98 4.38 7.30
CA ASN A 257 16.97 3.58 6.62
C ASN A 257 17.51 2.82 5.39
N ARG A 258 18.83 2.79 5.17
CA ARG A 258 19.48 2.21 3.98
C ARG A 258 18.96 0.81 3.64
N LYS A 259 18.86 -0.06 4.63
CA LYS A 259 18.41 -1.44 4.41
C LYS A 259 16.96 -1.47 3.89
N ALA A 260 16.06 -0.77 4.56
CA ALA A 260 14.66 -0.68 4.12
C ALA A 260 14.55 -0.06 2.73
N LEU A 261 15.21 1.07 2.47
CA LEU A 261 15.22 1.74 1.17
C LEU A 261 15.73 0.82 0.06
N LEU A 262 16.83 0.08 0.29
CA LEU A 262 17.36 -0.87 -0.70
C LEU A 262 16.45 -2.09 -0.90
N THR A 263 15.77 -2.56 0.16
CA THR A 263 14.78 -3.64 0.02
C THR A 263 13.57 -3.18 -0.79
N GLY A 264 13.01 -2.00 -0.52
CA GLY A 264 11.92 -1.45 -1.33
C GLY A 264 12.34 -1.16 -2.78
N LEU A 265 13.58 -0.70 -2.98
CA LEU A 265 14.18 -0.54 -4.30
C LEU A 265 14.29 -1.86 -5.06
N TRP A 266 14.72 -2.91 -4.36
CA TRP A 266 14.84 -4.24 -4.93
C TRP A 266 13.46 -4.79 -5.34
N GLU A 267 12.46 -4.67 -4.46
CA GLU A 267 11.07 -5.07 -4.76
C GLU A 267 10.54 -4.32 -6.00
N THR A 268 10.86 -3.03 -6.12
CA THR A 268 10.51 -2.20 -7.28
C THR A 268 11.10 -2.78 -8.57
N ILE A 269 12.40 -3.11 -8.56
CA ILE A 269 13.10 -3.69 -9.70
C ILE A 269 12.55 -5.08 -10.03
N GLU A 270 12.30 -5.91 -9.02
CA GLU A 270 11.77 -7.26 -9.18
C GLU A 270 10.37 -7.26 -9.80
N LEU A 271 9.46 -6.41 -9.31
CA LEU A 271 8.14 -6.18 -9.91
C LEU A 271 8.25 -5.67 -11.33
N THR A 272 9.17 -4.73 -11.59
CA THR A 272 9.38 -4.18 -12.93
C THR A 272 9.82 -5.28 -13.90
N ILE A 273 10.82 -6.09 -13.54
CA ILE A 273 11.37 -7.13 -14.41
C ILE A 273 10.34 -8.23 -14.64
N ILE A 274 9.79 -8.82 -13.58
CA ILE A 274 8.85 -9.95 -13.70
C ILE A 274 7.54 -9.47 -14.35
N GLY A 275 7.01 -8.33 -13.91
CA GLY A 275 5.84 -7.71 -14.51
C GLY A 275 6.03 -7.41 -16.00
N SER A 276 7.17 -6.85 -16.40
CA SER A 276 7.47 -6.57 -17.81
C SER A 276 7.66 -7.82 -18.65
N LEU A 277 8.26 -8.89 -18.11
CA LEU A 277 8.38 -10.16 -18.83
C LEU A 277 7.00 -10.81 -19.05
N CYS A 278 6.15 -10.81 -18.03
CA CYS A 278 4.77 -11.29 -18.16
C CYS A 278 3.95 -10.42 -19.11
N ALA A 279 4.06 -9.09 -19.01
CA ALA A 279 3.42 -8.13 -19.90
C ALA A 279 3.89 -8.28 -21.35
N LEU A 280 5.19 -8.51 -21.57
CA LEU A 280 5.75 -8.75 -22.89
C LEU A 280 5.20 -10.04 -23.51
N ALA A 281 5.17 -11.14 -22.74
CA ALA A 281 4.60 -12.40 -23.22
C ALA A 281 3.10 -12.26 -23.53
N PHE A 282 2.33 -11.67 -22.64
CA PHE A 282 0.89 -11.43 -22.82
C PHE A 282 0.62 -10.49 -24.01
N GLY A 283 1.36 -9.39 -24.09
CA GLY A 283 1.22 -8.40 -25.14
C GLY A 283 1.66 -8.91 -26.51
N LEU A 284 2.73 -9.72 -26.60
CA LEU A 284 3.11 -10.36 -27.86
C LEU A 284 1.99 -11.25 -28.40
N VAL A 285 1.35 -12.05 -27.53
CA VAL A 285 0.19 -12.87 -27.90
C VAL A 285 -0.95 -11.98 -28.42
N LEU A 286 -1.32 -10.94 -27.68
CA LEU A 286 -2.37 -10.01 -28.10
C LEU A 286 -2.05 -9.28 -29.40
N GLY A 287 -0.82 -8.80 -29.56
CA GLY A 287 -0.39 -8.07 -30.75
C GLY A 287 -0.42 -8.93 -32.01
N VAL A 288 0.09 -10.17 -31.93
CA VAL A 288 0.04 -11.14 -33.03
C VAL A 288 -1.41 -11.54 -33.36
N MET A 289 -2.27 -11.77 -32.36
CA MET A 289 -3.70 -12.00 -32.59
C MET A 289 -4.37 -10.81 -33.27
N GLY A 290 -3.94 -9.58 -32.96
CA GLY A 290 -4.48 -8.33 -33.50
C GLY A 290 -4.19 -8.11 -34.99
N ILE A 291 -3.13 -8.73 -35.51
CA ILE A 291 -2.75 -8.68 -36.93
C ILE A 291 -3.14 -9.93 -37.72
N ALA A 292 -3.85 -10.89 -37.11
CA ALA A 292 -4.30 -12.07 -37.81
C ALA A 292 -5.36 -11.73 -38.89
N GLU A 293 -5.39 -12.49 -40.00
CA GLU A 293 -6.39 -12.32 -41.08
C GLU A 293 -7.84 -12.55 -40.59
N GLY A 294 -8.01 -13.38 -39.55
CA GLY A 294 -9.32 -13.73 -39.00
C GLY A 294 -9.94 -12.60 -38.17
N LYS A 295 -11.14 -12.15 -38.57
CA LYS A 295 -11.93 -11.11 -37.87
C LYS A 295 -12.17 -11.42 -36.39
N PHE A 296 -12.33 -12.69 -36.04
CA PHE A 296 -12.52 -13.13 -34.65
C PHE A 296 -11.30 -12.82 -33.77
N TRP A 297 -10.11 -13.26 -34.17
CA TRP A 297 -8.87 -13.04 -33.40
C TRP A 297 -8.51 -11.57 -33.27
N LYS A 298 -8.71 -10.82 -34.36
CA LYS A 298 -8.54 -9.36 -34.38
C LYS A 298 -9.51 -8.67 -33.43
N GLY A 299 -10.78 -9.09 -33.43
CA GLY A 299 -11.81 -8.59 -32.52
C GLY A 299 -11.49 -8.91 -31.06
N LEU A 300 -11.13 -10.16 -30.75
CA LEU A 300 -10.80 -10.60 -29.41
C LEU A 300 -9.60 -9.82 -28.83
N SER A 301 -8.51 -9.71 -29.60
CA SER A 301 -7.34 -8.92 -29.21
C SER A 301 -7.71 -7.45 -28.98
N SER A 302 -8.43 -6.83 -29.91
CA SER A 302 -8.84 -5.43 -29.80
C SER A 302 -9.71 -5.17 -28.57
N THR A 303 -10.63 -6.08 -28.25
CA THR A 303 -11.49 -5.99 -27.07
C THR A 303 -10.68 -6.10 -25.78
N ILE A 304 -9.77 -7.08 -25.68
CA ILE A 304 -8.93 -7.26 -24.49
C ILE A 304 -8.04 -6.03 -24.27
N ILE A 305 -7.39 -5.54 -25.32
CA ILE A 305 -6.55 -4.32 -25.27
C ILE A 305 -7.38 -3.12 -24.83
N TYR A 306 -8.59 -2.95 -25.38
CA TYR A 306 -9.48 -1.84 -25.06
C TYR A 306 -9.92 -1.87 -23.59
N ILE A 307 -10.27 -3.04 -23.06
CA ILE A 307 -10.70 -3.19 -21.67
C ILE A 307 -9.58 -2.82 -20.71
N PHE A 308 -8.40 -3.44 -20.84
CA PHE A 308 -7.35 -3.25 -19.83
C PHE A 308 -6.75 -1.86 -19.89
N ARG A 309 -6.53 -1.29 -21.08
CA ARG A 309 -6.08 0.12 -21.22
C ARG A 309 -7.14 1.13 -20.76
N GLY A 310 -8.41 0.74 -20.75
CA GLY A 310 -9.53 1.60 -20.33
C GLY A 310 -9.76 1.62 -18.81
N ILE A 311 -9.22 0.65 -18.08
CA ILE A 311 -9.38 0.57 -16.61
C ILE A 311 -8.18 1.28 -15.96
N PRO A 312 -8.40 2.24 -15.04
CA PRO A 312 -7.30 2.81 -14.28
C PRO A 312 -6.53 1.70 -13.55
N MET A 313 -5.21 1.64 -13.72
CA MET A 313 -4.36 0.59 -13.15
C MET A 313 -4.56 0.40 -11.64
N MET A 314 -4.77 1.50 -10.91
CA MET A 314 -5.11 1.48 -9.48
C MET A 314 -6.38 0.66 -9.20
N VAL A 315 -7.43 0.87 -9.99
CA VAL A 315 -8.72 0.14 -9.86
C VAL A 315 -8.52 -1.33 -10.20
N LEU A 316 -7.73 -1.63 -11.23
CA LEU A 316 -7.37 -3.00 -11.59
C LEU A 316 -6.62 -3.71 -10.45
N ALA A 317 -5.68 -3.02 -9.80
CA ALA A 317 -4.94 -3.55 -8.65
C ALA A 317 -5.88 -3.92 -7.49
N PHE A 318 -6.80 -3.01 -7.14
CA PHE A 318 -7.82 -3.28 -6.13
C PHE A 318 -8.75 -4.44 -6.53
N PHE A 319 -9.19 -4.49 -7.79
CA PHE A 319 -10.04 -5.57 -8.27
C PHE A 319 -9.33 -6.93 -8.17
N ILE A 320 -8.06 -7.01 -8.56
CA ILE A 320 -7.30 -8.27 -8.49
C ILE A 320 -7.04 -8.66 -7.03
N TYR A 321 -6.59 -7.73 -6.19
CA TYR A 321 -6.18 -8.08 -4.83
C TYR A 321 -7.35 -8.25 -3.85
N ILE A 322 -8.48 -7.60 -4.11
CA ILE A 322 -9.63 -7.54 -3.17
C ILE A 322 -10.89 -8.10 -3.82
N GLY A 323 -11.18 -7.72 -5.06
CA GLY A 323 -12.37 -8.18 -5.79
C GLY A 323 -12.34 -9.68 -6.11
N LEU A 324 -11.28 -10.18 -6.76
CA LEU A 324 -11.19 -11.59 -7.16
C LEU A 324 -11.25 -12.55 -5.96
N PRO A 325 -10.58 -12.31 -4.82
CA PRO A 325 -10.74 -13.17 -3.65
C PRO A 325 -12.14 -13.19 -3.06
N ASN A 326 -12.89 -12.08 -3.15
CA ASN A 326 -14.29 -12.06 -2.73
C ASN A 326 -15.17 -12.96 -3.62
N LEU A 327 -14.86 -13.05 -4.91
CA LEU A 327 -15.60 -13.85 -5.88
C LEU A 327 -15.18 -15.34 -5.85
N THR A 328 -13.89 -15.60 -5.65
CA THR A 328 -13.31 -16.96 -5.77
C THR A 328 -13.09 -17.65 -4.43
N GLY A 329 -13.10 -16.90 -3.32
CA GLY A 329 -12.71 -17.38 -1.99
C GLY A 329 -11.20 -17.62 -1.81
N GLN A 330 -10.39 -17.42 -2.86
CA GLN A 330 -8.96 -17.73 -2.85
C GLN A 330 -8.12 -16.49 -2.54
N LYS A 331 -7.17 -16.64 -1.60
CA LYS A 331 -6.27 -15.54 -1.24
C LYS A 331 -5.20 -15.33 -2.31
N ILE A 332 -4.88 -14.07 -2.62
CA ILE A 332 -3.87 -13.72 -3.64
C ILE A 332 -2.71 -12.99 -2.95
N PRO A 333 -1.47 -13.49 -3.04
CA PRO A 333 -0.30 -12.79 -2.51
C PRO A 333 -0.13 -11.40 -3.14
N LEU A 334 0.37 -10.43 -2.36
CA LEU A 334 0.53 -9.03 -2.83
C LEU A 334 1.42 -8.93 -4.07
N PHE A 335 2.57 -9.62 -4.05
CA PHE A 335 3.49 -9.64 -5.18
C PHE A 335 2.80 -10.19 -6.44
N THR A 336 2.08 -11.31 -6.32
CA THR A 336 1.32 -11.91 -7.43
C THR A 336 0.24 -10.98 -7.94
N ALA A 337 -0.50 -10.31 -7.06
CA ALA A 337 -1.50 -9.31 -7.47
C ALA A 337 -0.84 -8.14 -8.23
N GLY A 338 0.32 -7.68 -7.76
CA GLY A 338 1.12 -6.67 -8.45
C GLY A 338 1.56 -7.09 -9.85
N VAL A 339 2.15 -8.28 -9.98
CA VAL A 339 2.57 -8.85 -11.26
C VAL A 339 1.38 -9.05 -12.21
N LEU A 340 0.24 -9.56 -11.73
CA LEU A 340 -0.96 -9.73 -12.55
C LEU A 340 -1.52 -8.38 -13.02
N THR A 341 -1.50 -7.37 -12.15
CA THR A 341 -1.93 -6.01 -12.50
C THR A 341 -1.04 -5.44 -13.60
N LEU A 342 0.29 -5.47 -13.42
CA LEU A 342 1.27 -5.02 -14.41
C LEU A 342 1.13 -5.82 -15.72
N MET A 343 1.03 -7.15 -15.65
CA MET A 343 0.89 -8.01 -16.82
C MET A 343 -0.33 -7.64 -17.68
N LEU A 344 -1.49 -7.43 -17.06
CA LEU A 344 -2.74 -7.19 -17.78
C LEU A 344 -2.80 -5.78 -18.36
N ASP A 345 -2.42 -4.77 -17.57
CA ASP A 345 -2.44 -3.37 -18.02
C ASP A 345 -1.31 -3.10 -19.01
N GLU A 346 -0.06 -3.30 -18.60
CA GLU A 346 1.12 -3.05 -19.43
C GLU A 346 1.15 -3.98 -20.65
N GLY A 347 0.72 -5.22 -20.50
CA GLY A 347 0.68 -6.16 -21.61
C GLY A 347 -0.37 -5.78 -22.67
N ALA A 348 -1.44 -5.09 -22.29
CA ALA A 348 -2.37 -4.52 -23.26
C ALA A 348 -1.74 -3.34 -24.04
N TYR A 349 -0.93 -2.50 -23.38
CA TYR A 349 -0.13 -1.48 -24.07
C TYR A 349 0.92 -2.11 -24.98
N VAL A 350 1.65 -3.13 -24.52
CA VAL A 350 2.60 -3.90 -25.34
C VAL A 350 1.89 -4.53 -26.54
N GLY A 351 0.70 -5.11 -26.36
CA GLY A 351 -0.06 -5.68 -27.48
C GLY A 351 -0.44 -4.65 -28.54
N ALA A 352 -0.80 -3.44 -28.12
CA ALA A 352 -1.04 -2.32 -29.04
C ALA A 352 0.25 -1.88 -29.75
N ILE A 353 1.39 -1.82 -29.04
CA ILE A 353 2.71 -1.49 -29.61
C ILE A 353 3.14 -2.54 -30.64
N VAL A 354 3.01 -3.83 -30.33
CA VAL A 354 3.36 -4.94 -31.22
C VAL A 354 2.50 -4.90 -32.48
N ARG A 355 1.19 -4.71 -32.33
CA ARG A 355 0.27 -4.55 -33.47
C ARG A 355 0.65 -3.34 -34.32
N GLY A 356 0.85 -2.18 -33.71
CA GLY A 356 1.24 -0.96 -34.41
C GLY A 356 2.59 -1.08 -35.11
N GLY A 357 3.56 -1.80 -34.53
CA GLY A 357 4.86 -2.05 -35.13
C GLY A 357 4.80 -2.88 -36.41
N PHE A 358 3.92 -3.89 -36.47
CA PHE A 358 3.70 -4.66 -37.70
C PHE A 358 2.88 -3.89 -38.74
N GLU A 359 1.85 -3.14 -38.32
CA GLU A 359 1.02 -2.29 -39.20
C GLU A 359 1.81 -1.11 -39.78
N ALA A 360 2.91 -0.69 -39.13
CA ALA A 360 3.80 0.38 -39.61
C ALA A 360 4.78 -0.06 -40.71
N VAL A 361 4.91 -1.37 -40.98
CA VAL A 361 5.73 -1.85 -42.10
C VAL A 361 5.02 -1.54 -43.41
N ASP A 362 5.76 -0.96 -44.37
CA ASP A 362 5.23 -0.56 -45.66
C ASP A 362 4.44 -1.68 -46.36
N VAL A 363 3.26 -1.35 -46.88
CA VAL A 363 2.37 -2.33 -47.52
C VAL A 363 3.02 -2.99 -48.74
N GLY A 364 3.93 -2.30 -49.44
CA GLY A 364 4.70 -2.85 -50.56
C GLY A 364 5.60 -4.01 -50.14
N GLN A 365 6.06 -4.08 -48.88
CA GLN A 365 6.79 -5.25 -48.37
C GLN A 365 5.90 -6.49 -48.29
N TRP A 366 4.63 -6.30 -47.92
CA TRP A 366 3.64 -7.36 -47.92
C TRP A 366 3.33 -7.84 -49.33
N GLU A 367 3.11 -6.90 -50.25
CA GLU A 367 2.83 -7.18 -51.66
C GLU A 367 3.99 -7.90 -52.34
N ALA A 368 5.23 -7.41 -52.18
CA ALA A 368 6.41 -8.05 -52.73
C ALA A 368 6.61 -9.49 -52.21
N ALA A 369 6.39 -9.72 -50.91
CA ALA A 369 6.46 -11.05 -50.32
C ALA A 369 5.36 -11.99 -50.87
N ARG A 370 4.14 -11.48 -51.12
CA ARG A 370 3.06 -12.24 -51.79
C ARG A 370 3.44 -12.56 -53.24
N SER A 371 3.99 -11.61 -53.98
CA SER A 371 4.40 -11.80 -55.38
C SER A 371 5.48 -12.86 -55.55
N LEU A 372 6.34 -13.03 -54.55
CA LEU A 372 7.34 -14.10 -54.49
C LEU A 372 6.77 -15.46 -54.03
N GLY A 373 5.44 -15.58 -53.90
CA GLY A 373 4.77 -16.85 -53.55
C GLY A 373 4.95 -17.28 -52.09
N LEU A 374 5.44 -16.42 -51.20
CA LEU A 374 5.47 -16.75 -49.78
C LEU A 374 4.02 -16.91 -49.27
N PRO A 375 3.69 -17.84 -48.36
CA PRO A 375 2.43 -17.88 -47.60
C PRO A 375 2.44 -16.87 -46.43
N TYR A 376 1.28 -16.44 -45.91
CA TYR A 376 1.15 -15.28 -44.99
C TYR A 376 2.13 -15.37 -43.81
N SER A 377 2.17 -16.55 -43.17
CA SER A 377 3.08 -16.85 -42.06
C SER A 377 4.56 -16.71 -42.40
N LYS A 378 4.99 -17.13 -43.59
CA LYS A 378 6.39 -16.99 -44.02
C LYS A 378 6.73 -15.54 -44.34
N ALA A 379 5.82 -14.78 -44.95
CA ALA A 379 6.05 -13.35 -45.17
C ALA A 379 6.11 -12.60 -43.83
N LEU A 380 5.17 -12.88 -42.92
CA LEU A 380 5.15 -12.30 -41.58
C LEU A 380 6.47 -12.56 -40.85
N VAL A 381 6.92 -13.81 -40.76
CA VAL A 381 8.13 -14.15 -39.98
C VAL A 381 9.42 -13.68 -40.66
N LYS A 382 9.55 -13.83 -41.98
CA LYS A 382 10.82 -13.60 -42.69
C LYS A 382 11.02 -12.18 -43.21
N VAL A 383 9.93 -11.47 -43.51
CA VAL A 383 10.01 -10.15 -44.17
C VAL A 383 9.54 -9.06 -43.22
N ILE A 384 8.33 -9.21 -42.68
CA ILE A 384 7.65 -8.15 -41.95
C ILE A 384 8.12 -8.06 -40.51
N ALA A 385 8.21 -9.18 -39.79
CA ALA A 385 8.51 -9.20 -38.38
C ALA A 385 9.89 -8.62 -38.02
N PRO A 386 10.97 -8.87 -38.79
CA PRO A 386 12.25 -8.22 -38.53
C PRO A 386 12.18 -6.68 -38.63
N GLN A 387 11.40 -6.16 -39.58
CA GLN A 387 11.20 -4.72 -39.78
C GLN A 387 10.32 -4.13 -38.67
N GLY A 388 9.19 -4.77 -38.40
CA GLY A 388 8.26 -4.36 -37.34
C GLY A 388 8.91 -4.41 -35.96
N LEU A 389 9.80 -5.39 -35.71
CA LEU A 389 10.58 -5.47 -34.47
C LEU A 389 11.45 -4.23 -34.27
N LYS A 390 12.19 -3.81 -35.31
CA LYS A 390 12.98 -2.57 -35.26
C LYS A 390 12.14 -1.35 -34.95
N ILE A 391 10.95 -1.24 -35.53
CA ILE A 391 10.01 -0.13 -35.30
C ILE A 391 9.50 -0.14 -33.85
N MET A 392 9.18 -1.31 -33.28
CA MET A 392 8.57 -1.37 -31.95
C MET A 392 9.55 -1.30 -30.78
N VAL A 393 10.83 -1.66 -30.95
CA VAL A 393 11.79 -1.69 -29.82
C VAL A 393 11.85 -0.38 -29.04
N PRO A 394 11.95 0.81 -29.66
CA PRO A 394 11.98 2.07 -28.90
C PRO A 394 10.76 2.23 -27.99
N SER A 395 9.58 1.83 -28.48
CA SER A 395 8.33 1.89 -27.72
C SER A 395 8.29 0.85 -26.60
N LEU A 396 8.77 -0.38 -26.84
CA LEU A 396 8.84 -1.43 -25.81
C LEU A 396 9.78 -1.05 -24.66
N VAL A 397 10.90 -0.40 -24.95
CA VAL A 397 11.80 0.05 -23.88
C VAL A 397 11.24 1.25 -23.12
N ASN A 398 10.56 2.18 -23.82
CA ASN A 398 9.82 3.24 -23.13
C ASN A 398 8.73 2.65 -22.22
N GLN A 399 8.06 1.57 -22.63
CA GLN A 399 7.09 0.87 -21.81
C GLN A 399 7.73 0.30 -20.54
N LEU A 400 8.93 -0.28 -20.60
CA LEU A 400 9.65 -0.76 -19.41
C LEU A 400 9.89 0.36 -18.38
N ILE A 401 10.19 1.58 -18.83
CA ILE A 401 10.37 2.75 -17.96
C ILE A 401 9.04 3.16 -17.32
N ILE A 402 7.94 3.10 -18.07
CA ILE A 402 6.58 3.35 -17.57
C ILE A 402 6.22 2.32 -16.50
N THR A 403 6.38 1.02 -16.80
CA THR A 403 6.14 -0.08 -15.86
C THR A 403 6.87 0.13 -14.53
N LEU A 404 8.13 0.58 -14.57
CA LEU A 404 8.88 0.86 -13.35
C LEU A 404 8.23 1.96 -12.50
N LYS A 405 7.75 3.03 -13.12
CA LYS A 405 7.07 4.13 -12.42
C LYS A 405 5.71 3.66 -11.90
N ASP A 406 5.01 2.85 -12.66
CA ASP A 406 3.66 2.36 -12.33
C ASP A 406 3.67 1.32 -11.20
N THR A 407 4.82 0.71 -10.88
CA THR A 407 4.97 -0.03 -9.61
C THR A 407 4.58 0.79 -8.38
N SER A 408 4.79 2.12 -8.40
CA SER A 408 4.43 3.01 -7.29
C SER A 408 2.91 3.04 -7.03
N ILE A 409 2.08 2.76 -8.04
CA ILE A 409 0.62 2.67 -7.90
C ILE A 409 0.23 1.47 -7.03
N LEU A 410 1.01 0.39 -7.08
CA LEU A 410 0.78 -0.83 -6.28
C LEU A 410 0.97 -0.59 -4.77
N SER A 411 1.61 0.51 -4.36
CA SER A 411 1.71 0.93 -2.95
C SER A 411 0.32 1.03 -2.29
N ALA A 412 -0.71 1.40 -3.04
CA ALA A 412 -2.05 1.59 -2.52
C ALA A 412 -2.75 0.29 -2.10
N ILE A 413 -2.41 -0.84 -2.72
CA ILE A 413 -2.84 -2.17 -2.27
C ILE A 413 -1.90 -2.73 -1.18
N GLY A 414 -0.83 -2.02 -0.84
CA GLY A 414 0.11 -2.37 0.23
C GLY A 414 1.36 -3.12 -0.23
N VAL A 415 1.69 -3.12 -1.53
CA VAL A 415 2.97 -3.66 -2.02
C VAL A 415 4.11 -2.80 -1.46
N MET A 416 5.09 -3.43 -0.82
CA MET A 416 6.21 -2.75 -0.13
C MET A 416 7.35 -2.39 -1.08
N GLU A 417 7.02 -1.76 -2.21
CA GLU A 417 8.01 -1.17 -3.12
C GLU A 417 8.59 0.14 -2.56
N LEU A 418 9.40 0.86 -3.33
CA LEU A 418 10.17 2.01 -2.86
C LEU A 418 9.27 3.15 -2.32
N THR A 419 8.18 3.47 -3.01
CA THR A 419 7.23 4.53 -2.63
C THR A 419 6.56 4.20 -1.30
N GLN A 420 6.06 2.98 -1.15
CA GLN A 420 5.43 2.52 0.09
C GLN A 420 6.44 2.45 1.23
N THR A 421 7.64 1.91 0.98
CA THR A 421 8.74 1.88 1.95
C THR A 421 9.06 3.28 2.46
N GLY A 422 9.13 4.25 1.55
CA GLY A 422 9.29 5.65 1.86
C GLY A 422 8.19 6.22 2.76
N THR A 423 6.93 5.96 2.41
CA THR A 423 5.75 6.36 3.18
C THR A 423 5.80 5.83 4.62
N VAL A 424 6.19 4.56 4.77
CA VAL A 424 6.38 3.93 6.08
C VAL A 424 7.49 4.62 6.88
N ILE A 425 8.61 4.99 6.25
CA ILE A 425 9.69 5.72 6.92
C ILE A 425 9.20 7.10 7.40
N ILE A 426 8.43 7.81 6.56
CA ILE A 426 7.83 9.12 6.89
C ILE A 426 6.91 9.02 8.10
N ALA A 427 6.09 7.96 8.17
CA ALA A 427 5.19 7.73 9.29
C ALA A 427 5.95 7.54 10.61
N ARG A 428 7.22 7.14 10.60
CA ARG A 428 8.03 6.92 11.82
C ARG A 428 8.73 8.17 12.31
N ASN A 429 9.36 8.92 11.40
CA ASN A 429 10.22 10.05 11.76
C ASN A 429 9.57 11.42 11.52
N MET A 430 8.41 11.46 10.88
CA MET A 430 7.68 12.67 10.47
C MET A 430 8.40 13.56 9.46
N GLU A 431 9.45 13.06 8.79
CA GLU A 431 10.29 13.80 7.84
C GLU A 431 9.82 13.62 6.39
N GLY A 432 8.55 13.95 6.14
CA GLY A 432 7.87 13.80 4.84
C GLY A 432 8.64 14.37 3.66
N PHE A 433 8.91 15.68 3.69
CA PHE A 433 9.58 16.39 2.59
C PHE A 433 10.94 15.77 2.23
N LYS A 434 11.80 15.52 3.23
CA LYS A 434 13.14 14.99 3.00
C LYS A 434 13.11 13.57 2.43
N MET A 435 12.20 12.73 2.92
CA MET A 435 12.08 11.36 2.45
C MET A 435 11.51 11.30 1.03
N TRP A 436 10.52 12.13 0.69
CA TRP A 436 10.02 12.23 -0.68
C TRP A 436 11.11 12.68 -1.67
N LEU A 437 11.98 13.62 -1.26
CA LEU A 437 13.13 14.00 -2.06
C LEU A 437 14.11 12.84 -2.27
N ILE A 438 14.40 12.05 -1.22
CA ILE A 438 15.26 10.85 -1.32
C ILE A 438 14.67 9.85 -2.32
N ILE A 439 13.37 9.55 -2.20
CA ILE A 439 12.66 8.61 -3.09
C ILE A 439 12.69 9.11 -4.53
N ALA A 440 12.41 10.39 -4.76
CA ALA A 440 12.43 11.01 -6.09
C ALA A 440 13.81 10.88 -6.74
N VAL A 441 14.89 11.13 -6.00
CA VAL A 441 16.26 10.96 -6.49
C VAL A 441 16.57 9.49 -6.78
N MET A 442 16.14 8.56 -5.93
CA MET A 442 16.34 7.13 -6.15
C MET A 442 15.63 6.63 -7.42
N TYR A 443 14.37 7.01 -7.64
CA TYR A 443 13.66 6.74 -8.90
C TYR A 443 14.38 7.37 -10.09
N MET A 444 14.78 8.64 -9.98
CA MET A 444 15.49 9.35 -11.06
C MET A 444 16.77 8.63 -11.45
N ILE A 445 17.57 8.14 -10.49
CA ILE A 445 18.79 7.37 -10.77
C ILE A 445 18.46 6.11 -11.59
N ILE A 446 17.50 5.29 -11.14
CA ILE A 446 17.19 4.04 -11.84
C ILE A 446 16.57 4.30 -13.21
N ILE A 447 15.65 5.25 -13.32
CA ILE A 447 15.03 5.64 -14.59
C ILE A 447 16.11 6.11 -15.57
N THR A 448 17.08 6.92 -15.10
CA THR A 448 18.19 7.39 -15.93
C THR A 448 19.06 6.23 -16.41
N LEU A 449 19.40 5.28 -15.52
CA LEU A 449 20.17 4.07 -15.88
C LEU A 449 19.44 3.21 -16.91
N LEU A 450 18.12 3.01 -16.75
CA LEU A 450 17.29 2.30 -17.72
C LEU A 450 17.18 3.05 -19.05
N THR A 451 17.09 4.38 -19.00
CA THR A 451 17.06 5.22 -20.21
C THR A 451 18.39 5.16 -20.96
N TRP A 452 19.53 5.15 -20.28
CA TRP A 452 20.82 4.97 -20.92
C TRP A 452 20.97 3.59 -21.54
N LEU A 453 20.53 2.55 -20.83
CA LEU A 453 20.48 1.20 -21.37
C LEU A 453 19.58 1.13 -22.61
N SER A 454 18.41 1.80 -22.56
CA SER A 454 17.50 1.94 -23.69
C SER A 454 18.17 2.54 -24.91
N ASN A 455 18.79 3.71 -24.74
CA ASN A 455 19.42 4.44 -25.83
C ASN A 455 20.59 3.63 -26.43
N TYR A 456 21.31 2.88 -25.59
CA TYR A 456 22.37 1.98 -26.06
C TYR A 456 21.82 0.83 -26.91
N VAL A 457 20.74 0.18 -26.47
CA VAL A 457 20.07 -0.90 -27.23
C VAL A 457 19.50 -0.36 -28.55
N GLN A 458 18.84 0.80 -28.52
CA GLN A 458 18.28 1.46 -29.71
C GLN A 458 19.37 1.74 -30.76
N LYS A 459 20.49 2.37 -30.36
CA LYS A 459 21.61 2.66 -31.29
C LYS A 459 22.20 1.41 -31.93
N ARG A 460 22.24 0.29 -31.20
CA ARG A 460 22.74 -0.99 -31.75
C ARG A 460 21.77 -1.67 -32.74
N MET A 461 20.50 -1.27 -32.76
CA MET A 461 19.50 -1.83 -33.68
C MET A 461 19.33 -1.00 -34.96
N GLU A 462 19.68 0.28 -34.88
CA GLU A 462 19.77 1.21 -36.02
C GLU A 462 21.06 1.03 -36.82
N ALA A 463 22.16 0.61 -36.16
CA ALA A 463 23.39 0.14 -36.80
C ALA A 463 23.22 -1.29 -37.36
#